data_AF-A0A6H0G0C3-F1
#
_entry.id   AF-A0A6H0G0C3-F1
#
_cell.length_a   1.000
_cell.length_b   1.000
_cell.length_c   1.000
_cell.angle_alpha   90.00
_cell.angle_beta   90.00
_cell.angle_gamma   90.00
#
_symmetry.space_group_name_H-M   'P 1'
#
loop_
_entity.id
_entity.type
_entity.pdbx_description
1 polymer ?
#
loop_
_entity_poly.entity_id
_entity_poly.type
_entity_poly.pdbx_seq_one_letter_code
_entity_poly.pdbx_strand_id
1 'polypeptide(L)'
;MYSERKQKTGHSGNFNQLKQIEKLNSNHVMTTNETFKFLLNLTGLKVDLDTLEKMMKPYGYDFTRSRVNNWTRALDRPEARPMPKAHLEAFMQALFKMRNDAAEKGVDLFDLRGIYEDMENWEKPE
;
A
#
# COMPACT_ATOMS: atom_id res chain seq x y z
N MET A 1 63.96 17.05 1.83
CA MET A 1 62.80 17.88 1.42
C MET A 1 61.58 16.98 1.40
N TYR A 2 60.72 17.09 2.41
CA TYR A 2 59.53 16.27 2.58
C TYR A 2 58.37 16.88 1.78
N SER A 3 57.74 16.08 0.93
CA SER A 3 56.57 16.44 0.14
C SER A 3 55.30 16.37 0.98
N GLU A 4 54.66 17.52 1.19
CA GLU A 4 53.34 17.66 1.83
C GLU A 4 52.24 17.04 0.95
N ARG A 5 51.58 15.99 1.45
CA ARG A 5 50.31 15.51 0.89
C ARG A 5 49.16 16.31 1.49
N LYS A 6 48.49 17.14 0.69
CA LYS A 6 47.22 17.76 1.07
C LYS A 6 46.11 16.69 1.05
N GLN A 7 45.63 16.28 2.22
CA GLN A 7 44.36 15.58 2.35
C GLN A 7 43.23 16.60 2.14
N LYS A 8 42.50 16.47 1.02
CA LYS A 8 41.20 17.13 0.84
C LYS A 8 40.12 16.18 1.38
N THR A 9 39.63 16.46 2.59
CA THR A 9 38.44 15.83 3.15
C THR A 9 37.19 16.36 2.43
N GLY A 10 36.81 15.70 1.34
CA GLY A 10 35.52 15.90 0.70
C GLY A 10 34.44 15.05 1.36
N HIS A 11 33.79 15.57 2.41
CA HIS A 11 32.51 15.02 2.91
C HIS A 11 31.35 15.94 2.48
N SER A 12 31.21 16.12 1.17
CA SER A 12 30.11 16.85 0.53
C SER A 12 29.00 15.91 0.01
N GLY A 13 28.98 14.65 0.44
CA GLY A 13 28.03 13.64 -0.05
C GLY A 13 26.68 13.57 0.68
N ASN A 14 26.58 14.12 1.90
CA ASN A 14 25.42 13.85 2.76
C ASN A 14 24.31 14.93 2.65
N PHE A 15 24.65 16.16 2.29
CA PHE A 15 23.70 17.28 2.26
C PHE A 15 22.64 17.17 1.14
N ASN A 16 23.01 16.59 0.00
CA ASN A 16 22.09 16.40 -1.13
C ASN A 16 21.17 15.20 -0.95
N GLN A 17 21.62 14.15 -0.24
CA GLN A 17 20.77 13.00 0.10
C GLN A 17 19.74 13.39 1.18
N LEU A 18 20.17 14.11 2.22
CA LEU A 18 19.26 14.63 3.24
C LEU A 18 18.22 15.60 2.65
N LYS A 19 18.61 16.48 1.73
CA LYS A 19 17.65 17.34 0.99
C LYS A 19 16.69 16.55 0.10
N GLN A 20 17.12 15.43 -0.49
CA GLN A 20 16.22 14.56 -1.25
C GLN A 20 15.24 13.82 -0.34
N ILE A 21 15.69 13.36 0.83
CA ILE A 21 14.84 12.73 1.85
C ILE A 21 13.87 13.76 2.46
N GLU A 22 14.31 14.98 2.76
CA GLU A 22 13.45 16.08 3.22
C GLU A 22 12.42 16.50 2.16
N LYS A 23 12.81 16.48 0.88
CA LYS A 23 11.90 16.77 -0.24
C LYS A 23 10.92 15.62 -0.54
N LEU A 24 11.24 14.39 -0.14
CA LEU A 24 10.31 13.26 -0.08
C LEU A 24 9.41 13.33 1.17
N ASN A 25 9.91 13.91 2.26
CA ASN A 25 9.20 14.15 3.52
C ASN A 25 8.37 15.43 3.55
N SER A 26 8.15 16.09 2.40
CA SER A 26 7.20 17.20 2.30
C SER A 26 5.77 16.68 2.45
N ASN A 27 5.36 16.31 3.66
CA ASN A 27 4.00 15.92 4.09
C ASN A 27 3.09 15.46 2.92
N HIS A 28 3.50 14.42 2.19
CA HIS A 28 2.68 13.89 1.11
C HIS A 28 1.54 13.12 1.76
N VAL A 29 0.46 13.85 2.05
CA VAL A 29 -0.79 13.25 2.55
C VAL A 29 -1.37 12.46 1.38
N MET A 30 -1.31 11.13 1.50
CA MET A 30 -1.94 10.24 0.52
C MET A 30 -3.44 10.54 0.44
N THR A 31 -3.94 10.64 -0.79
CA THR A 31 -5.37 10.78 -1.05
C THR A 31 -6.12 9.48 -0.71
N THR A 32 -7.45 9.58 -0.59
CA THR A 32 -8.30 8.40 -0.40
C THR A 32 -8.16 7.40 -1.56
N ASN A 33 -8.08 7.90 -2.79
CA ASN A 33 -7.84 7.10 -4.00
C ASN A 33 -6.52 6.33 -3.93
N GLU A 34 -5.42 7.01 -3.57
CA GLU A 34 -4.11 6.38 -3.46
C GLU A 34 -4.09 5.32 -2.37
N THR A 35 -4.65 5.65 -1.20
CA THR A 35 -4.75 4.72 -0.07
C THR A 35 -5.55 3.47 -0.47
N PHE A 36 -6.72 3.67 -1.08
CA PHE A 36 -7.54 2.58 -1.60
C PHE A 36 -6.78 1.74 -2.62
N LYS A 37 -6.08 2.36 -3.57
CA LYS A 37 -5.31 1.66 -4.61
C LYS A 37 -4.18 0.82 -4.00
N PHE A 38 -3.46 1.33 -3.01
CA PHE A 38 -2.42 0.56 -2.32
C PHE A 38 -3.00 -0.67 -1.61
N LEU A 39 -4.08 -0.49 -0.86
CA LEU A 39 -4.76 -1.59 -0.17
C LEU A 39 -5.34 -2.62 -1.17
N LEU A 40 -5.90 -2.16 -2.29
CA LEU A 40 -6.44 -3.02 -3.33
C LEU A 40 -5.34 -3.90 -3.97
N ASN A 41 -4.13 -3.36 -4.14
CA ASN A 41 -2.99 -4.13 -4.62
C ASN A 41 -2.48 -5.09 -3.53
N LEU A 42 -2.33 -4.63 -2.28
CA LEU A 42 -1.85 -5.43 -1.15
C LEU A 42 -2.71 -6.68 -0.93
N THR A 43 -4.02 -6.53 -1.10
CA THR A 43 -5.01 -7.59 -0.85
C THR A 43 -5.27 -8.49 -2.05
N GLY A 44 -4.71 -8.17 -3.23
CA GLY A 44 -5.02 -8.88 -4.48
C GLY A 44 -6.43 -8.62 -5.02
N LEU A 45 -7.29 -7.87 -4.32
CA LEU A 45 -8.69 -7.61 -4.72
C LEU A 45 -8.80 -6.82 -6.03
N LYS A 46 -7.71 -6.22 -6.51
CA LYS A 46 -7.67 -5.57 -7.82
C LYS A 46 -7.96 -6.54 -8.97
N VAL A 47 -7.54 -7.80 -8.85
CA VAL A 47 -7.74 -8.81 -9.90
C VAL A 47 -9.06 -9.57 -9.73
N ASP A 48 -9.64 -9.58 -8.53
CA ASP A 48 -10.92 -10.22 -8.21
C ASP A 48 -11.92 -9.22 -7.64
N LEU A 49 -12.53 -8.45 -8.55
CA LEU A 49 -13.53 -7.44 -8.21
C LEU A 49 -14.86 -8.04 -7.76
N ASP A 50 -15.13 -9.29 -8.10
CA ASP A 50 -16.37 -9.96 -7.70
C ASP A 50 -16.33 -10.27 -6.20
N THR A 51 -15.16 -10.66 -5.67
CA THR A 51 -14.94 -10.79 -4.22
C THR A 51 -15.02 -9.43 -3.52
N LEU A 52 -14.44 -8.38 -4.10
CA LEU A 52 -14.56 -7.02 -3.55
C LEU A 52 -16.03 -6.57 -3.44
N GLU A 53 -16.83 -6.78 -4.49
CA GLU A 53 -18.24 -6.41 -4.50
C GLU A 53 -19.03 -7.18 -3.42
N LYS A 54 -18.80 -8.50 -3.30
CA LYS A 54 -19.40 -9.33 -2.24
C LYS A 54 -19.01 -8.86 -0.84
N MET A 55 -17.74 -8.48 -0.66
CA MET A 55 -17.22 -8.00 0.61
C MET A 55 -17.86 -6.67 1.03
N MET A 56 -18.17 -5.79 0.07
CA MET A 56 -18.74 -4.47 0.36
C MET A 56 -20.27 -4.45 0.47
N LYS A 57 -20.95 -5.47 -0.06
CA LYS A 57 -22.42 -5.59 -0.03
C LYS A 57 -23.04 -5.46 1.38
N PRO A 58 -22.51 -6.07 2.46
CA PRO A 58 -23.05 -5.90 3.81
C PRO A 58 -22.97 -4.47 4.36
N TYR A 59 -22.05 -3.66 3.84
CA TYR A 59 -21.86 -2.26 4.24
C TYR A 59 -22.75 -1.31 3.44
N GLY A 60 -23.56 -1.81 2.49
CA GLY A 60 -24.45 -1.00 1.67
C GLY A 60 -23.74 -0.16 0.60
N TYR A 61 -22.46 -0.42 0.36
CA TYR A 61 -21.70 0.28 -0.67
C TYR A 61 -21.55 -0.56 -1.92
N ASP A 62 -21.85 0.08 -3.05
CA ASP A 62 -21.70 -0.52 -4.37
C ASP A 62 -20.30 -0.19 -4.93
N PHE A 63 -19.47 -1.24 -4.99
CA PHE A 63 -18.10 -1.23 -5.50
C PHE A 63 -18.01 -1.86 -6.90
N THR A 64 -18.96 -1.52 -7.79
CA THR A 64 -18.88 -1.95 -9.21
C THR A 64 -17.50 -1.73 -9.82
N ARG A 65 -17.16 -2.58 -10.81
CA ARG A 65 -15.96 -2.46 -11.65
C ARG A 65 -15.75 -1.03 -12.20
N SER A 66 -16.82 -0.36 -12.63
CA SER A 66 -16.74 1.01 -13.14
C SER A 66 -16.27 2.00 -12.07
N ARG A 67 -16.85 1.94 -10.86
CA ARG A 67 -16.46 2.81 -9.75
C ARG A 67 -15.03 2.56 -9.30
N VAL A 68 -14.65 1.30 -9.14
CA VAL A 68 -13.28 0.91 -8.77
C VAL A 68 -12.27 1.39 -9.81
N ASN A 69 -12.58 1.25 -11.10
CA ASN A 69 -11.74 1.78 -12.17
C ASN A 69 -11.59 3.32 -12.08
N ASN A 70 -12.68 4.05 -11.81
CA ASN A 70 -12.61 5.50 -11.69
C ASN A 70 -11.81 5.96 -10.47
N TRP A 71 -11.85 5.21 -9.36
CA TRP A 71 -11.09 5.52 -8.14
C TRP A 71 -9.61 5.16 -8.24
N THR A 72 -9.23 4.19 -9.09
CA THR A 72 -7.85 3.73 -9.23
C THR A 72 -7.07 4.39 -10.38
N ARG A 73 -7.76 5.14 -11.25
CA ARG A 73 -7.17 6.00 -12.29
C ARG A 73 -6.36 7.15 -11.67
N ALA A 74 -5.36 7.61 -12.42
CA ALA A 74 -4.63 8.83 -12.08
C ALA A 74 -5.57 10.04 -12.18
N LEU A 75 -5.48 10.96 -11.20
CA LEU A 75 -6.41 12.08 -11.04
C LEU A 75 -6.32 13.14 -12.16
N ASP A 76 -5.27 13.09 -12.98
CA ASP A 76 -5.11 13.91 -14.19
C ASP A 76 -6.00 13.46 -15.35
N ARG A 77 -6.66 12.29 -15.23
CA ARG A 77 -7.56 11.77 -16.27
C ARG A 77 -9.00 12.28 -16.11
N PRO A 78 -9.71 12.59 -17.21
CA PRO A 78 -11.08 13.11 -17.16
C PRO A 78 -12.09 12.17 -16.48
N GLU A 79 -11.86 10.87 -16.56
CA GLU A 79 -12.75 9.85 -15.97
C GLU A 79 -12.43 9.53 -14.51
N ALA A 80 -11.31 10.05 -13.98
CA ALA A 80 -10.98 9.86 -12.59
C ALA A 80 -12.04 10.52 -11.70
N ARG A 81 -12.38 9.83 -10.60
CA ARG A 81 -13.32 10.34 -9.62
C ARG A 81 -12.70 10.23 -8.23
N PRO A 82 -12.86 11.22 -7.35
CA PRO A 82 -12.43 11.09 -5.97
C PRO A 82 -13.25 9.99 -5.27
N MET A 83 -12.57 9.13 -4.53
CA MET A 83 -13.21 8.17 -3.64
C MET A 83 -13.75 8.91 -2.40
N PRO A 84 -15.04 8.79 -2.09
CA PRO A 84 -15.58 9.32 -0.84
C PRO A 84 -14.91 8.66 0.37
N LYS A 85 -14.55 9.46 1.39
CA LYS A 85 -13.89 8.97 2.60
C LYS A 85 -14.63 7.80 3.27
N ALA A 86 -15.95 7.90 3.36
CA ALA A 86 -16.80 6.85 3.94
C ALA A 86 -16.67 5.50 3.21
N HIS A 87 -16.42 5.50 1.90
CA HIS A 87 -16.20 4.26 1.15
C HIS A 87 -14.86 3.63 1.51
N LEU A 88 -13.80 4.44 1.67
CA LEU A 88 -12.51 3.95 2.14
C LEU A 88 -12.60 3.40 3.57
N GLU A 89 -13.24 4.13 4.48
CA GLU A 89 -13.44 3.70 5.86
C GLU A 89 -14.20 2.37 5.93
N ALA A 90 -15.27 2.23 5.16
CA ALA A 90 -16.03 0.98 5.07
C ALA A 90 -15.20 -0.17 4.48
N PHE A 91 -14.42 0.10 3.43
CA PHE A 91 -13.53 -0.89 2.85
C PHE A 91 -12.48 -1.38 3.85
N MET A 92 -11.88 -0.47 4.63
CA MET A 92 -10.95 -0.86 5.70
C MET A 92 -11.64 -1.71 6.77
N GLN A 93 -12.85 -1.33 7.21
CA GLN A 93 -13.63 -2.15 8.16
C GLN A 93 -13.93 -3.54 7.62
N ALA A 94 -14.24 -3.65 6.33
CA ALA A 94 -14.50 -4.93 5.67
C ALA A 94 -13.25 -5.83 5.64
N LEU A 95 -12.07 -5.26 5.37
CA LEU A 95 -10.81 -5.99 5.44
C LEU A 95 -10.51 -6.53 6.85
N PHE A 96 -10.69 -5.69 7.88
CA PHE A 96 -10.50 -6.13 9.28
C PHE A 96 -11.50 -7.21 9.68
N LYS A 97 -12.76 -7.07 9.29
CA LYS A 97 -13.77 -8.09 9.53
C LYS A 97 -13.38 -9.41 8.86
N MET A 98 -13.01 -9.37 7.58
CA MET A 98 -12.61 -10.56 6.83
C MET A 98 -11.39 -11.25 7.46
N ARG A 99 -10.39 -10.48 7.90
CA ARG A 99 -9.23 -10.99 8.64
C ARG A 99 -9.67 -11.73 9.92
N ASN A 100 -10.52 -11.11 10.73
CA ASN A 100 -10.94 -11.70 12.00
C ASN A 100 -11.80 -12.96 11.77
N ASP A 101 -12.76 -12.90 10.84
CA ASP A 101 -13.61 -14.05 10.47
C ASP A 101 -12.79 -15.23 9.92
N ALA A 102 -11.67 -14.95 9.23
CA ALA A 102 -10.76 -15.97 8.72
C ALA A 102 -9.92 -16.58 9.84
N ALA A 103 -9.38 -15.76 10.74
CA ALA A 103 -8.62 -16.22 11.90
C ALA A 103 -9.46 -17.15 12.81
N GLU A 104 -10.74 -16.84 13.01
CA GLU A 104 -11.69 -17.70 13.74
C GLU A 104 -11.87 -19.08 13.09
N LYS A 105 -11.61 -19.19 11.78
CA LYS A 105 -11.68 -20.43 10.99
C LYS A 105 -10.32 -21.09 10.78
N GLY A 106 -9.27 -20.59 11.43
CA GLY A 106 -7.90 -21.11 11.27
C GLY A 106 -7.27 -20.77 9.92
N VAL A 107 -7.73 -19.70 9.26
CA VAL A 107 -7.14 -19.18 8.03
C VAL A 107 -6.42 -17.86 8.35
N ASP A 108 -5.09 -17.86 8.23
CA ASP A 108 -4.28 -16.67 8.50
C ASP A 108 -4.26 -15.74 7.28
N LEU A 109 -5.19 -14.78 7.25
CA LEU A 109 -5.20 -13.69 6.27
C LEU A 109 -4.40 -12.49 6.78
N PHE A 110 -3.49 -11.98 5.94
CA PHE A 110 -2.70 -10.77 6.21
C PHE A 110 -1.91 -10.80 7.53
N ASP A 111 -1.51 -11.99 7.97
CA ASP A 111 -0.57 -12.12 9.08
C ASP A 111 0.85 -12.11 8.52
N LEU A 112 1.61 -11.09 8.91
CA LEU A 112 3.02 -10.94 8.54
C LEU A 112 3.94 -11.21 9.74
N ARG A 113 3.40 -11.60 10.89
CA ARG A 113 4.22 -11.97 12.06
C ARG A 113 4.98 -13.25 11.73
N GLY A 114 6.30 -13.27 11.94
CA GLY A 114 7.12 -14.44 11.64
C GLY A 114 7.36 -14.70 10.15
N ILE A 115 6.90 -13.82 9.25
CA ILE A 115 6.93 -14.11 7.81
C ILE A 115 8.34 -14.28 7.26
N TYR A 116 9.35 -13.62 7.85
CA TYR A 116 10.73 -13.78 7.40
C TYR A 116 11.28 -15.14 7.79
N GLU A 117 11.00 -15.60 9.00
CA GLU A 117 11.34 -16.95 9.47
C GLU A 117 10.63 -18.02 8.62
N ASP A 118 9.36 -17.81 8.27
CA ASP A 118 8.61 -18.71 7.40
C ASP A 118 9.21 -18.76 5.99
N MET A 119 9.61 -17.61 5.45
CA MET A 119 10.25 -17.53 4.12
C MET A 119 11.65 -18.14 4.10
N GLU A 120 12.44 -17.99 5.17
CA GLU A 120 13.77 -18.59 5.29
C GLU A 120 13.70 -20.12 5.41
N ASN A 121 12.68 -20.64 6.08
CA ASN A 121 12.44 -22.07 6.26
C ASN A 121 11.52 -22.68 5.19
N TRP A 122 11.09 -21.91 4.19
CA TRP A 122 10.21 -22.41 3.13
C TRP A 122 10.98 -23.36 2.20
N GLU A 123 10.78 -24.66 2.39
CA GLU A 123 11.19 -25.67 1.42
C GLU A 123 10.21 -25.65 0.25
N LYS A 124 10.74 -25.44 -0.96
CA LYS A 124 9.93 -25.40 -2.17
C LYS A 124 9.27 -26.77 -2.36
N PRO A 125 7.93 -26.86 -2.47
CA PRO A 125 7.28 -28.14 -2.75
C PRO A 125 7.72 -28.68 -4.13
N GLU A 126 8.02 -29.98 -4.17
CA GLU A 126 8.42 -30.74 -5.37
C GLU A 126 7.35 -30.75 -6.47
#